data_AF-A0A0K2D5H1-F1
#
_entry.id   AF-A0A0K2D5H1-F1
#
_cell.length_a   1.000
_cell.length_b   1.000
_cell.length_c   1.000
_cell.angle_alpha   90.00
_cell.angle_beta   90.00
_cell.angle_gamma   90.00
#
_symmetry.space_group_name_H-M   'P 1'
#
loop_
_entity.id
_entity.type
_entity.pdbx_description
1 polymer ?
#
loop_
_entity_poly.entity_id
_entity_poly.type
_entity_poly.pdbx_seq_one_letter_code
_entity_poly.pdbx_strand_id
1 'polypeptide(L)'
;KELFAKLKINQATCFWRDVYTNGFLKGDDDQNQGEFPLENSVDAIFLDLPQPWLALDHSKKMIKKGGRICCFSPCIEQVQKTAVDLKQQGWKNLETLECLKRHFERRVKQEQSLFDDVQKKVCTEQNKR
;
A
#
# COMPACT_ATOMS: atom_id res chain seq x y z
N LYS A 1 -3.45 21.67 1.12
CA LYS A 1 -2.13 22.33 1.29
C LYS A 1 -1.81 22.61 2.76
N GLU A 2 -2.79 22.96 3.60
CA GLU A 2 -2.58 23.19 5.05
C GLU A 2 -2.00 22.00 5.82
N LEU A 3 -2.42 20.77 5.50
CA LEU A 3 -1.88 19.57 6.16
C LEU A 3 -0.37 19.37 5.92
N PHE A 4 0.09 19.57 4.68
CA PHE A 4 1.51 19.47 4.33
C PHE A 4 2.35 20.55 5.04
N ALA A 5 1.82 21.77 5.13
CA ALA A 5 2.45 22.85 5.87
C ALA A 5 2.55 22.53 7.38
N LYS A 6 1.47 21.99 7.97
CA LYS A 6 1.46 21.57 9.38
C LYS A 6 2.47 20.47 9.68
N LEU A 7 2.68 19.55 8.73
CA LEU A 7 3.63 18.44 8.84
C LEU A 7 5.06 18.81 8.39
N LYS A 8 5.31 20.06 7.98
CA LYS A 8 6.59 20.55 7.46
C LYS A 8 7.13 19.74 6.28
N ILE A 9 6.24 19.23 5.44
CA ILE A 9 6.61 18.51 4.21
C ILE A 9 6.78 19.54 3.09
N ASN A 10 8.03 19.90 2.80
CA ASN A 10 8.37 20.96 1.86
C ASN A 10 8.68 20.45 0.44
N GLN A 11 8.86 19.13 0.28
CA GLN A 11 9.22 18.47 -0.98
C GLN A 11 8.06 17.60 -1.50
N ALA A 12 6.83 18.11 -1.40
CA ALA A 12 5.64 17.43 -1.89
C ALA A 12 4.75 18.41 -2.63
N THR A 13 4.37 18.04 -3.84
CA THR A 13 3.39 18.77 -4.65
C THR A 13 2.19 17.87 -4.87
N CYS A 14 0.99 18.42 -4.69
CA CYS A 14 -0.26 17.68 -4.82
C CYS A 14 -1.20 18.46 -5.73
N PHE A 15 -1.81 17.75 -6.67
CA PHE A 15 -2.71 18.28 -7.67
C PHE A 15 -4.04 17.54 -7.61
N TRP A 16 -5.14 18.28 -7.72
CA TRP A 16 -6.44 17.65 -7.95
C TRP A 16 -6.51 17.29 -9.44
N ARG A 17 -6.59 16.00 -9.77
CA ARG A 17 -6.60 15.53 -11.16
C ARG A 17 -7.17 14.11 -11.27
N ASP A 18 -7.88 13.87 -12.36
CA ASP A 18 -8.14 12.52 -12.87
C ASP A 18 -6.96 12.06 -13.74
N VAL A 19 -6.15 11.15 -13.21
CA VAL A 19 -4.97 10.61 -13.88
C VAL A 19 -5.29 9.63 -15.01
N TYR A 20 -6.51 9.11 -15.08
CA TYR A 20 -6.92 8.24 -16.19
C TYR A 20 -7.10 9.04 -17.47
N THR A 21 -7.80 10.16 -17.38
CA THR A 21 -8.13 11.00 -18.54
C THR A 21 -7.00 11.98 -18.84
N ASN A 22 -6.51 12.69 -17.82
CA ASN A 22 -5.61 13.84 -18.00
C ASN A 22 -4.13 13.51 -17.76
N GLY A 23 -3.81 12.28 -17.32
CA GLY A 23 -2.43 11.85 -17.08
C GLY A 23 -1.74 12.57 -15.92
N PHE A 24 -0.43 12.81 -16.05
CA PHE A 24 0.41 13.41 -15.00
C PHE A 24 1.07 14.73 -15.41
N LEU A 25 1.09 15.04 -16.71
CA LEU A 25 1.64 16.27 -17.25
C LEU A 25 0.66 17.43 -17.06
N LYS A 26 1.17 18.65 -17.16
CA LYS A 26 0.33 19.85 -17.17
C LYS A 26 -0.47 19.90 -18.48
N GLY A 27 -1.80 19.95 -18.39
CA GLY A 27 -2.66 20.22 -19.53
C GLY A 27 -2.82 21.73 -19.81
N ASP A 28 -3.39 22.07 -20.96
CA ASP A 28 -3.63 23.47 -21.35
C ASP A 28 -4.72 24.12 -20.47
N ASP A 29 -5.74 23.35 -20.04
CA ASP A 29 -6.85 23.81 -19.21
C ASP A 29 -6.61 23.62 -17.69
N ASP A 30 -5.37 23.35 -17.27
CA ASP A 30 -5.06 23.08 -15.87
C ASP A 30 -5.03 24.35 -15.01
N GLN A 31 -6.02 24.47 -14.12
CA GLN A 31 -6.06 25.51 -13.09
C GLN A 31 -5.14 25.20 -11.89
N ASN A 32 -4.49 24.04 -11.90
CA ASN A 32 -3.59 23.61 -10.83
C ASN A 32 -2.35 24.52 -10.75
N GLN A 33 -2.15 25.13 -9.57
CA GLN A 33 -0.95 25.90 -9.27
C GLN A 33 0.15 25.01 -8.68
N GLY A 34 1.33 25.01 -9.31
CA GLY A 34 2.52 24.30 -8.85
C GLY A 34 3.42 23.88 -10.02
N GLU A 35 4.59 23.33 -9.68
CA GLU A 35 5.51 22.76 -10.66
C GLU A 35 5.10 21.34 -11.00
N PHE A 36 4.78 21.12 -12.28
CA PHE A 36 4.45 19.81 -12.82
C PHE A 36 5.72 19.03 -13.17
N PRO A 37 5.71 17.71 -13.02
CA PRO A 37 6.79 16.89 -13.54
C PRO A 37 6.85 17.01 -15.07
N LEU A 38 8.06 16.88 -15.61
CA LEU A 38 8.31 16.89 -17.05
C LEU A 38 8.26 15.44 -17.59
N GLU A 39 8.15 15.29 -18.90
CA GLU A 39 8.31 13.98 -19.52
C GLU A 39 9.68 13.38 -19.18
N ASN A 40 9.72 12.06 -18.96
CA ASN A 40 10.92 11.32 -18.57
C ASN A 40 11.66 11.93 -17.36
N SER A 41 10.96 12.55 -16.40
CA SER A 41 11.58 13.21 -15.25
C SER A 41 11.50 12.42 -13.94
N VAL A 42 10.71 11.34 -13.86
CA VAL A 42 10.51 10.60 -12.60
C VAL A 42 11.25 9.27 -12.57
N ASP A 43 11.82 8.94 -11.41
CA ASP A 43 12.57 7.70 -11.19
C ASP A 43 11.67 6.52 -10.79
N ALA A 44 10.56 6.82 -10.12
CA ALA A 44 9.61 5.82 -9.65
C ALA A 44 8.16 6.34 -9.71
N ILE A 45 7.22 5.42 -9.94
CA ILE A 45 5.78 5.70 -9.95
C ILE A 45 5.08 4.67 -9.05
N PHE A 46 4.18 5.17 -8.20
CA PHE A 46 3.31 4.34 -7.36
C PHE A 46 1.86 4.64 -7.73
N LEU A 47 1.12 3.61 -8.17
CA LEU A 47 -0.29 3.72 -8.54
C LEU A 47 -1.14 2.98 -7.51
N ASP A 48 -1.86 3.73 -6.69
CA ASP A 48 -2.92 3.20 -5.83
C ASP A 48 -4.26 3.70 -6.40
N LEU A 49 -4.75 2.96 -7.39
CA LEU A 49 -5.87 3.34 -8.25
C LEU A 49 -6.81 2.14 -8.43
N PRO A 50 -8.14 2.36 -8.53
CA PRO A 50 -9.08 1.27 -8.84
C PRO A 50 -8.77 0.50 -10.13
N GLN A 51 -8.25 1.17 -11.14
CA GLN A 51 -7.97 0.62 -12.47
C GLN A 51 -6.59 1.09 -12.98
N PRO A 52 -5.48 0.64 -12.37
CA PRO A 52 -4.16 1.19 -12.65
C PRO A 52 -3.73 0.98 -14.12
N TRP A 53 -4.25 -0.05 -14.79
CA TRP A 53 -4.00 -0.30 -16.20
C TRP A 53 -4.37 0.87 -17.13
N LEU A 54 -5.38 1.67 -16.79
CA LEU A 54 -5.77 2.84 -17.58
C LEU A 54 -4.78 4.00 -17.48
N ALA A 55 -3.97 4.06 -16.42
CA ALA A 55 -2.99 5.12 -16.21
C ALA A 55 -1.59 4.77 -16.76
N LEU A 56 -1.37 3.53 -17.21
CA LEU A 56 -0.04 3.04 -17.59
C LEU A 56 0.57 3.80 -18.77
N ASP A 57 -0.24 4.18 -19.76
CA ASP A 57 0.23 4.97 -20.92
C ASP A 57 0.73 6.35 -20.48
N HIS A 58 0.02 6.98 -19.56
CA HIS A 58 0.45 8.24 -18.97
C HIS A 58 1.70 8.05 -18.12
N SER A 59 1.78 6.98 -17.33
CA SER A 59 2.95 6.66 -16.50
C SER A 59 4.21 6.44 -17.33
N LYS A 60 4.09 5.79 -18.49
CA LYS A 60 5.20 5.49 -19.38
C LYS A 60 5.86 6.76 -19.97
N LYS A 61 5.09 7.84 -20.18
CA LYS A 61 5.61 9.14 -20.62
C LYS A 61 6.43 9.85 -19.55
N MET A 62 6.10 9.61 -18.28
CA MET A 62 6.74 10.27 -17.15
C MET A 62 8.07 9.64 -16.76
N ILE A 63 8.15 8.31 -16.86
CA ILE A 63 9.22 7.55 -16.24
C ILE A 63 10.53 7.62 -17.02
N LYS A 64 11.65 7.83 -16.33
CA LYS A 64 12.98 7.73 -16.92
C LYS A 64 13.24 6.30 -17.41
N LYS A 65 14.13 6.16 -18.40
CA LYS A 65 14.68 4.85 -18.77
C LYS A 65 15.32 4.19 -17.55
N GLY A 66 14.91 2.98 -17.23
CA GLY A 66 15.37 2.25 -16.03
C GLY A 66 14.61 2.57 -14.74
N GLY A 67 13.62 3.46 -14.78
CA GLY A 67 12.73 3.72 -13.65
C GLY A 67 11.80 2.54 -13.33
N ARG A 68 11.15 2.60 -12.17
CA ARG A 68 10.27 1.53 -11.66
C ARG A 68 8.84 1.99 -11.47
N ILE A 69 7.90 1.09 -11.76
CA ILE A 69 6.48 1.29 -11.46
C ILE A 69 6.00 0.23 -10.47
N CYS A 70 5.19 0.64 -9.52
CA CYS A 70 4.52 -0.23 -8.56
C CYS A 70 3.03 0.08 -8.57
N CYS A 71 2.19 -0.95 -8.71
CA CYS A 71 0.74 -0.83 -8.67
C CYS A 71 0.22 -1.58 -7.45
N PHE A 72 -0.64 -0.92 -6.67
CA PHE A 72 -1.35 -1.52 -5.56
C PHE A 72 -2.74 -1.92 -6.02
N SER A 73 -3.12 -3.18 -5.79
CA SER A 73 -4.42 -3.70 -6.17
C SER A 73 -4.91 -4.67 -5.10
N PRO A 74 -6.15 -4.49 -4.59
CA PRO A 74 -6.69 -5.36 -3.54
C PRO A 74 -7.11 -6.74 -4.07
N CYS A 75 -7.50 -6.85 -5.35
CA CYS A 75 -8.01 -8.08 -5.94
C CYS A 75 -7.01 -8.70 -6.93
N ILE A 76 -6.95 -10.04 -6.97
CA ILE A 76 -6.02 -10.75 -7.86
C ILE A 76 -6.34 -10.52 -9.34
N GLU A 77 -7.61 -10.32 -9.69
CA GLU A 77 -8.06 -10.04 -11.07
C GLU A 77 -7.52 -8.68 -11.56
N GLN A 78 -7.44 -7.69 -10.65
CA GLN A 78 -6.84 -6.40 -10.96
C GLN A 78 -5.33 -6.52 -11.18
N VAL A 79 -4.65 -7.32 -10.35
CA VAL A 79 -3.23 -7.62 -10.52
C VAL A 79 -2.97 -8.30 -11.87
N GLN A 80 -3.75 -9.32 -12.20
CA GLN A 80 -3.66 -10.05 -13.48
C GLN A 80 -3.82 -9.10 -14.67
N LYS A 81 -4.86 -8.27 -14.67
CA LYS A 81 -5.11 -7.32 -15.76
C LYS A 81 -3.97 -6.32 -15.91
N THR A 82 -3.50 -5.76 -14.80
CA THR A 82 -2.38 -4.81 -14.79
C THR A 82 -1.09 -5.45 -15.31
N ALA A 83 -0.79 -6.69 -14.91
CA ALA A 83 0.40 -7.41 -15.36
C ALA A 83 0.36 -7.72 -16.86
N VAL A 84 -0.82 -8.05 -17.40
CA VAL A 84 -1.02 -8.26 -18.85
C VAL A 84 -0.74 -6.96 -19.62
N ASP A 85 -1.33 -5.85 -19.18
CA ASP A 85 -1.18 -4.57 -19.88
C ASP A 85 0.25 -4.03 -19.78
N LEU A 86 0.90 -4.16 -18.62
CA LEU A 86 2.33 -3.87 -18.46
C LEU A 86 3.19 -4.72 -19.42
N LYS A 87 2.90 -6.02 -19.55
CA LYS A 87 3.62 -6.89 -20.46
C LYS A 87 3.45 -6.47 -21.92
N GLN A 88 2.22 -6.12 -22.33
CA GLN A 88 1.92 -5.64 -23.68
C GLN A 88 2.63 -4.31 -23.99
N GLN A 89 2.73 -3.42 -23.02
CA GLN A 89 3.45 -2.15 -23.16
C GLN A 89 4.98 -2.31 -23.13
N GLY A 90 5.51 -3.53 -22.96
CA GLY A 90 6.94 -3.82 -23.04
C GLY A 90 7.72 -3.64 -21.74
N TRP A 91 7.04 -3.52 -20.59
CA TRP A 91 7.69 -3.50 -19.28
C TRP A 91 8.41 -4.82 -19.00
N LYS A 92 9.46 -4.75 -18.18
CA LYS A 92 10.36 -5.87 -17.87
C LYS A 92 10.39 -6.12 -16.37
N ASN A 93 10.81 -7.33 -15.98
CA ASN A 93 10.93 -7.76 -14.58
C ASN A 93 9.62 -7.56 -13.80
N LEU A 94 8.51 -8.04 -14.38
CA LEU A 94 7.20 -7.98 -13.74
C LEU A 94 7.14 -8.99 -12.61
N GLU A 95 6.95 -8.48 -11.40
CA GLU A 95 6.85 -9.27 -10.18
C GLU A 95 5.60 -8.83 -9.41
N THR A 96 4.89 -9.81 -8.83
CA THR A 96 3.80 -9.57 -7.91
C THR A 96 4.26 -10.00 -6.53
N LEU A 97 4.15 -9.10 -5.56
CA LEU A 97 4.54 -9.33 -4.17
C LEU A 97 3.33 -9.12 -3.27
N GLU A 98 3.19 -9.98 -2.26
CA GLU A 98 2.27 -9.79 -1.14
C GLU A 98 3.06 -9.65 0.16
N CYS A 99 2.58 -8.80 1.07
CA CYS A 99 3.21 -8.58 2.37
C CYS A 99 2.23 -8.94 3.49
N LEU A 100 2.51 -10.00 4.24
CA LEU A 100 1.70 -10.48 5.35
C LEU A 100 2.32 -10.05 6.69
N LYS A 101 1.73 -9.04 7.33
CA LYS A 101 2.15 -8.58 8.66
C LYS A 101 1.25 -9.17 9.75
N ARG A 102 1.83 -9.85 10.74
CA ARG A 102 1.11 -10.39 11.91
C ARG A 102 1.63 -9.76 13.20
N HIS A 103 0.72 -9.35 14.07
CA HIS A 103 1.07 -8.92 15.42
C HIS A 103 0.95 -10.11 16.38
N PHE A 104 1.97 -10.31 17.23
CA PHE A 104 1.97 -11.36 18.24
C PHE A 104 1.96 -10.73 19.63
N GLU A 105 0.97 -11.09 20.43
CA GLU A 105 0.93 -10.77 21.85
C GLU A 105 1.52 -11.93 22.65
N ARG A 106 2.38 -11.63 23.61
CA ARG A 106 2.88 -12.64 24.54
C ARG A 106 1.75 -13.00 25.51
N ARG A 107 1.17 -14.18 25.34
CA ARG A 107 0.25 -14.77 26.32
C ARG A 107 1.00 -15.80 27.15
N VAL A 108 1.04 -15.59 28.46
CA VAL A 108 1.51 -16.60 29.40
C VAL A 108 0.31 -17.45 29.78
N LYS A 109 0.31 -18.73 29.42
CA LYS A 109 -0.62 -19.69 30.00
C LYS A 109 -0.03 -20.18 31.31
N GLN A 110 -0.73 -19.99 32.43
CA GLN A 110 -0.42 -20.73 33.64
C GLN A 110 -0.85 -22.17 33.43
N GLU A 111 0.09 -23.09 33.59
CA GLU A 111 -0.22 -24.51 33.68
C GLU A 111 -0.85 -24.74 35.05
N GLN A 112 -2.15 -25.04 35.10
CA GLN A 112 -2.79 -25.46 36.35
C GLN A 112 -2.28 -26.87 36.66
N SER A 113 -1.57 -27.01 37.78
CA SER A 113 -1.19 -28.34 38.23
C SER A 113 -2.44 -29.05 38.75
N LEU A 114 -2.63 -30.31 38.34
CA LEU A 114 -3.69 -31.18 38.88
C LEU A 114 -3.63 -31.25 40.43
N PHE A 115 -2.44 -31.07 41.01
CA PHE A 115 -2.21 -31.07 42.44
C PHE A 115 -2.88 -29.88 43.15
N ASP A 116 -2.89 -28.69 42.54
CA ASP A 116 -3.51 -27.49 43.13
C ASP A 116 -5.04 -27.64 43.24
N ASP A 117 -5.67 -28.30 42.27
CA ASP A 117 -7.11 -28.56 42.27
C ASP A 117 -7.51 -29.64 43.29
N VAL A 118 -6.66 -30.66 43.47
CA VAL A 118 -6.85 -31.70 44.50
C VAL A 118 -6.70 -31.10 45.91
N GLN A 119 -5.68 -30.27 46.15
CA GLN A 119 -5.51 -29.59 47.44
C GLN A 119 -6.70 -28.70 47.80
N LYS A 120 -7.21 -27.92 46.83
CA LYS A 120 -8.39 -27.07 47.05
C LYS A 120 -9.62 -27.87 47.46
N LYS A 121 -9.88 -29.03 46.84
CA LYS A 121 -11.00 -29.92 47.19
C LYS A 121 -10.84 -30.51 48.60
N VAL A 122 -9.66 -31.01 48.94
CA VAL A 122 -9.40 -31.59 50.27
C VAL A 122 -9.58 -30.55 51.38
N CYS A 123 -9.07 -29.32 51.20
CA CYS A 123 -9.23 -28.25 52.19
C CYS A 123 -10.68 -27.73 52.30
N THR A 124 -11.47 -27.74 51.23
CA THR A 124 -12.89 -27.34 51.31
C THR A 124 -13.78 -28.40 51.96
N GLU A 125 -13.43 -29.68 51.85
CA GLU A 125 -14.15 -30.76 52.52
C GLU A 125 -13.84 -30.86 54.02
N GLN A 126 -12.62 -30.49 54.44
CA GLN A 126 -12.24 -30.46 55.86
C GLN A 126 -12.89 -29.31 56.65
N ASN A 127 -13.27 -28.21 56.00
CA ASN A 127 -13.96 -27.06 56.63
C ASN A 127 -15.50 -27.23 56.72
N LYS A 128 -16.06 -28.38 56.32
CA LYS A 128 -17.49 -28.70 56.42
C LYS A 128 -17.85 -29.58 57.63
N ARG A 129 -16.92 -29.78 58.57
CA ARG A 129 -17.17 -30.50 59.83
C ARG A 129 -17.24 -29.55 61.01
#